data_AF-S4P437-F1
#
_entry.id   AF-S4P437-F1
#
_cell.length_a   1.000
_cell.length_b   1.000
_cell.length_c   1.000
_cell.angle_alpha   90.00
_cell.angle_beta   90.00
_cell.angle_gamma   90.00
#
_symmetry.space_group_name_H-M   'P 1'
#
loop_
_entity.id
_entity.type
_entity.pdbx_description
1 polymer ?
#
loop_
_entity_poly.entity_id
_entity_poly.type
_entity_poly.pdbx_seq_one_letter_code
_entity_poly.pdbx_strand_id
1 'polypeptide(L)'
;MPSDVKVPSLMVPQVTQSDIIFTAETHNMPTAVAPFSGATTGTGGRIRDVQGVGRGGHTVAGTAGYSVGNLSIPGYDLPWEDKSWKYPNNFANPLQIIIDASNGASDYGNKFGEPLISGFVQSYGLKNGDNKREEFVKP
;
A
#
# COMPACT_ATOMS: atom_id res chain seq x y z
N MET A 1 4.46 -33.96 -3.13
CA MET A 1 3.25 -34.60 -2.60
C MET A 1 3.64 -35.48 -1.43
N PRO A 2 2.88 -35.50 -0.32
CA PRO A 2 3.18 -36.39 0.79
C PRO A 2 3.14 -37.84 0.32
N SER A 3 4.22 -38.59 0.56
CA SER A 3 4.28 -40.02 0.24
C SER A 3 3.60 -40.89 1.31
N ASP A 4 3.48 -40.36 2.53
CA ASP A 4 2.81 -40.97 3.67
C ASP A 4 2.20 -39.86 4.55
N VAL A 5 0.93 -40.02 4.93
CA VAL A 5 0.19 -39.05 5.75
C VAL A 5 0.45 -39.21 7.25
N LYS A 6 1.13 -40.29 7.68
CA LYS A 6 1.40 -40.60 9.09
C LYS A 6 2.76 -40.09 9.58
N VAL A 7 3.64 -39.67 8.66
CA VAL A 7 4.99 -39.19 9.00
C VAL A 7 5.30 -37.87 8.30
N PRO A 8 6.13 -37.01 8.91
CA PRO A 8 6.64 -35.82 8.23
C PRO A 8 7.37 -36.23 6.94
N SER A 9 6.99 -35.61 5.82
CA SER A 9 7.71 -35.84 4.55
C SER A 9 9.06 -35.13 4.58
N LEU A 10 10.08 -35.77 4.00
CA LEU A 10 11.37 -35.12 3.79
C LEU A 10 11.20 -33.92 2.86
N MET A 11 11.81 -32.80 3.22
CA MET A 11 12.00 -31.68 2.31
C MET A 11 12.95 -32.12 1.19
N VAL A 12 12.43 -32.19 -0.04
CA VAL A 12 13.22 -32.51 -1.23
C VAL A 12 13.26 -31.27 -2.14
N PRO A 13 14.44 -30.67 -2.37
CA PRO A 13 14.58 -29.58 -3.31
C PRO A 13 14.15 -30.02 -4.71
N GLN A 14 13.32 -29.22 -5.37
CA GLN A 14 12.97 -29.43 -6.78
C GLN A 14 13.23 -28.16 -7.57
N VAL A 15 13.80 -28.33 -8.77
CA VAL A 15 13.93 -27.24 -9.74
C VAL A 15 12.62 -27.14 -10.49
N THR A 16 11.99 -25.98 -10.41
CA THR A 16 10.76 -25.67 -11.14
C THR A 16 11.02 -24.52 -12.11
N GLN A 17 10.39 -24.57 -13.28
CA GLN A 17 10.29 -23.40 -14.14
C GLN A 17 9.09 -22.57 -13.69
N SER A 18 9.30 -21.27 -13.46
CA SER A 18 8.26 -20.34 -13.05
C SER A 18 8.39 -19.04 -13.82
N ASP A 19 7.27 -18.56 -14.35
CA ASP A 19 7.20 -17.27 -15.03
C ASP A 19 6.99 -16.14 -14.00
N ILE A 20 7.41 -14.93 -14.37
CA ILE A 20 7.24 -13.75 -13.53
C ILE A 20 5.89 -13.11 -13.84
N ILE A 21 5.18 -12.73 -12.78
CA ILE A 21 3.95 -11.95 -12.89
C ILE A 21 4.08 -10.62 -12.15
N PHE A 22 3.36 -9.63 -12.64
CA PHE A 22 3.23 -8.33 -11.99
C PHE A 22 1.75 -8.02 -11.84
N THR A 23 1.38 -7.52 -10.67
CA THR A 23 0.04 -6.99 -10.40
C THR A 23 0.18 -5.74 -9.54
N ALA A 24 -0.73 -4.80 -9.75
CA ALA A 24 -0.84 -3.58 -8.97
C ALA A 24 -2.31 -3.35 -8.63
N GLU A 25 -2.58 -3.02 -7.37
CA GLU A 25 -3.91 -2.69 -6.88
C GLU A 25 -3.86 -1.30 -6.24
N THR A 26 -5.01 -0.62 -6.20
CA THR A 26 -5.18 0.65 -5.50
C THR A 26 -6.31 0.50 -4.50
N HIS A 27 -6.20 1.17 -3.34
CA HIS A 27 -7.18 1.01 -2.25
C HIS A 27 -7.60 2.36 -1.66
N ASN A 28 -7.89 3.30 -2.56
CA ASN A 28 -7.91 4.74 -2.29
C ASN A 28 -9.05 5.19 -1.38
N MET A 29 -10.31 4.84 -1.69
CA MET A 29 -11.46 5.27 -0.88
C MET A 29 -11.38 4.76 0.56
N PRO A 30 -11.12 3.46 0.82
CA PRO A 30 -11.05 2.99 2.20
C PRO A 30 -9.83 3.53 2.93
N THR A 31 -8.71 3.77 2.23
CA THR A 31 -7.52 4.40 2.82
C THR A 31 -7.77 5.86 3.20
N ALA A 32 -8.59 6.60 2.44
CA ALA A 32 -9.00 7.95 2.82
C ALA A 32 -9.76 7.97 4.16
N VAL A 33 -10.59 6.95 4.43
CA VAL A 33 -11.46 6.87 5.60
C VAL A 33 -10.77 6.23 6.81
N ALA A 34 -10.04 5.13 6.60
CA ALA A 34 -9.36 4.35 7.62
C ALA A 34 -8.01 3.87 7.06
N PRO A 35 -6.94 4.70 7.14
CA PRO A 35 -5.75 4.47 6.33
C PRO A 35 -5.02 3.17 6.62
N PHE A 36 -4.88 2.81 7.90
CA PHE A 36 -4.25 1.54 8.30
C PHE A 36 -4.98 0.35 7.67
N SER A 37 -6.25 0.18 8.02
CA SER A 37 -7.06 -0.95 7.53
C SER A 37 -7.20 -0.94 6.01
N GLY A 38 -7.33 0.23 5.39
CA GLY A 38 -7.41 0.37 3.93
C GLY A 38 -6.15 -0.12 3.23
N ALA A 39 -4.97 0.26 3.71
CA ALA A 39 -3.70 -0.19 3.13
C ALA A 39 -3.41 -1.67 3.43
N THR A 40 -3.77 -2.16 4.63
CA THR A 40 -3.69 -3.57 5.01
C THR A 40 -4.51 -4.45 4.05
N THR A 41 -5.77 -4.09 3.79
CA THR A 41 -6.64 -4.89 2.91
C THR A 41 -6.24 -4.79 1.45
N GLY A 42 -5.75 -3.63 0.99
CA GLY A 42 -5.18 -3.49 -0.36
C GLY A 42 -3.93 -4.34 -0.56
N THR A 43 -3.05 -4.40 0.44
CA THR A 43 -1.87 -5.29 0.40
C THR A 43 -2.30 -6.76 0.33
N GLY A 44 -3.26 -7.15 1.17
CA GLY A 44 -3.78 -8.52 1.18
C GLY A 44 -4.54 -8.90 -0.10
N GLY A 45 -5.28 -7.97 -0.71
CA GLY A 45 -5.97 -8.16 -2.00
C GLY A 45 -4.98 -8.55 -3.09
N ARG A 46 -4.01 -7.69 -3.33
CA ARG A 46 -2.96 -7.90 -4.31
C ARG A 46 -2.15 -9.18 -4.07
N ILE A 47 -1.84 -9.54 -2.82
CA ILE A 47 -1.19 -10.83 -2.50
C ILE A 47 -2.08 -12.01 -2.93
N ARG A 48 -3.39 -11.95 -2.68
CA ARG A 48 -4.32 -13.01 -3.11
C ARG A 48 -4.42 -13.09 -4.63
N ASP A 49 -4.31 -11.99 -5.36
CA ASP A 49 -4.27 -12.01 -6.82
C ASP A 49 -3.05 -12.77 -7.34
N VAL A 50 -1.89 -12.60 -6.69
CA VAL A 50 -0.68 -13.40 -7.01
C VAL A 50 -0.91 -14.88 -6.72
N GLN A 51 -1.47 -15.22 -5.57
CA GLN A 51 -1.74 -16.62 -5.21
C GLN A 51 -2.82 -17.25 -6.09
N GLY A 52 -3.78 -16.46 -6.57
CA GLY A 52 -4.90 -16.88 -7.42
C GLY A 52 -4.58 -16.97 -8.92
N VAL A 53 -3.37 -16.60 -9.35
CA VAL A 53 -3.00 -16.63 -10.77
C VAL A 53 -2.93 -18.08 -11.30
N GLY A 54 -3.60 -18.36 -12.42
CA GLY A 54 -3.52 -19.65 -13.11
C GLY A 54 -3.81 -20.86 -12.21
N ARG A 55 -2.76 -21.62 -11.86
CA ARG A 55 -2.82 -22.80 -10.97
C ARG A 55 -2.17 -22.56 -9.60
N GLY A 56 -1.87 -21.30 -9.27
CA GLY A 56 -1.15 -20.89 -8.09
C GLY A 56 0.11 -20.11 -8.44
N GLY A 57 0.31 -18.98 -7.77
CA GLY A 57 1.53 -18.18 -7.83
C GLY A 57 2.22 -18.06 -6.47
N HIS A 58 3.50 -17.73 -6.50
CA HIS A 58 4.29 -17.48 -5.30
C HIS A 58 4.61 -15.99 -5.19
N THR A 59 4.24 -15.39 -4.07
CA THR A 59 4.58 -14.02 -3.74
C THR A 59 6.08 -13.90 -3.49
N VAL A 60 6.74 -13.00 -4.23
CA VAL A 60 8.21 -12.81 -4.14
C VAL A 60 8.56 -11.51 -3.44
N ALA A 61 8.04 -10.39 -3.93
CA ALA A 61 8.31 -9.07 -3.38
C ALA A 61 7.21 -8.08 -3.80
N GLY A 62 6.99 -7.08 -2.95
CA GLY A 62 6.01 -6.03 -3.16
C GLY A 62 6.63 -4.65 -3.38
N THR A 63 5.79 -3.74 -3.84
CA THR A 63 6.06 -2.31 -4.00
C THR A 63 4.90 -1.54 -3.38
N ALA A 64 5.21 -0.40 -2.73
CA ALA A 64 4.20 0.47 -2.15
C ALA A 64 4.31 1.89 -2.72
N GLY A 65 3.17 2.51 -3.03
CA GLY A 65 3.09 3.85 -3.59
C GLY A 65 2.06 4.68 -2.85
N TYR A 66 2.41 5.93 -2.55
CA TYR A 66 1.52 6.85 -1.83
C TYR A 66 1.51 8.22 -2.51
N SER A 67 0.32 8.69 -2.86
CA SER A 67 0.08 10.07 -3.29
C SER A 67 -0.86 10.71 -2.27
N VAL A 68 -0.41 11.76 -1.60
CA VAL A 68 -1.17 12.43 -0.52
C VAL A 68 -1.14 13.94 -0.71
N GLY A 69 -2.04 14.64 -0.04
CA GLY A 69 -1.99 16.09 0.02
C GLY A 69 -0.80 16.64 0.82
N ASN A 70 -0.85 17.94 1.06
CA ASN A 70 0.06 18.67 1.92
C ASN A 70 0.06 18.05 3.32
N LEU A 71 1.24 17.70 3.81
CA LEU A 71 1.41 16.97 5.07
C LEU A 71 1.12 17.87 6.27
N SER A 72 1.47 19.16 6.19
CA SER A 72 1.28 20.12 7.28
C SER A 72 1.85 19.59 8.61
N ILE A 73 3.11 19.15 8.57
CA ILE A 73 3.77 18.49 9.71
C ILE A 73 3.89 19.47 10.89
N PRO A 74 3.42 19.12 12.10
CA PRO A 74 3.51 20.00 13.26
C PRO A 74 4.95 20.41 13.56
N GLY A 75 5.21 21.72 13.62
CA GLY A 75 6.55 22.28 13.87
C GLY A 75 7.48 22.27 12.66
N TYR A 76 7.00 21.86 11.48
CA TYR A 76 7.77 21.84 10.23
C TYR A 76 6.94 22.47 9.10
N ASP A 77 6.83 23.80 9.17
CA ASP A 77 6.02 24.57 8.24
C ASP A 77 6.73 24.76 6.90
N LEU A 78 6.02 24.44 5.81
CA LEU A 78 6.49 24.65 4.45
C LEU A 78 5.73 25.80 3.78
N PRO A 79 6.39 26.69 3.02
CA PRO A 79 5.79 27.92 2.52
C PRO A 79 4.70 27.71 1.46
N TRP A 80 4.63 26.53 0.85
CA TRP A 80 3.59 26.17 -0.12
C TRP A 80 2.35 25.51 0.52
N GLU A 81 2.39 25.17 1.81
CA GLU A 81 1.28 24.51 2.49
C GLU A 81 0.30 25.53 3.08
N ASP A 82 -0.90 25.61 2.52
CA ASP A 82 -1.95 26.49 2.99
C ASP A 82 -2.78 25.82 4.11
N LYS A 83 -2.46 26.18 5.35
CA LYS A 83 -3.12 25.69 6.57
C LYS A 83 -4.61 26.04 6.64
N SER A 84 -5.13 26.94 5.80
CA SER A 84 -6.56 27.27 5.76
C SER A 84 -7.40 26.22 5.03
N TRP A 85 -6.77 25.29 4.31
CA TRP A 85 -7.47 24.28 3.55
C TRP A 85 -8.16 23.26 4.44
N LYS A 86 -9.45 23.04 4.16
CA LYS A 86 -10.29 22.10 4.89
C LYS A 86 -10.33 20.77 4.17
N TYR A 87 -10.21 19.69 4.93
CA TYR A 87 -10.44 18.32 4.45
C TYR A 87 -11.84 17.87 4.88
N PRO A 88 -12.49 16.96 4.14
CA PRO A 88 -13.75 16.36 4.57
C PRO A 88 -13.60 15.69 5.95
N ASN A 89 -14.57 15.90 6.85
CA ASN A 89 -14.50 15.37 8.23
C ASN A 89 -14.47 13.84 8.32
N ASN A 90 -14.90 13.15 7.26
CA ASN A 90 -14.89 11.69 7.17
C ASN A 90 -13.60 11.13 6.59
N PHE A 91 -12.66 11.99 6.18
CA PHE A 91 -11.35 11.59 5.66
C PHE A 91 -10.27 11.90 6.69
N ALA A 92 -9.27 11.03 6.76
CA ALA A 92 -8.05 11.30 7.50
C ALA A 92 -7.23 12.40 6.80
N ASN A 93 -6.48 13.18 7.58
CA ASN A 93 -5.58 14.19 7.03
C ASN A 93 -4.40 13.52 6.28
N PRO A 94 -3.78 14.18 5.28
CA PRO A 94 -2.69 13.60 4.49
C PRO A 94 -1.53 13.02 5.31
N LEU A 95 -1.11 13.71 6.38
CA LEU A 95 -0.07 13.21 7.29
C LEU A 95 -0.48 11.91 7.99
N GLN A 96 -1.73 11.82 8.45
CA GLN A 96 -2.25 10.60 9.06
C GLN A 96 -2.32 9.48 8.02
N ILE A 97 -2.76 9.78 6.80
CA ILE A 97 -2.84 8.81 5.71
C ILE A 97 -1.47 8.20 5.44
N ILE A 98 -0.42 9.01 5.21
CA ILE A 98 0.90 8.45 4.86
C ILE A 98 1.49 7.59 5.98
N ILE A 99 1.33 8.01 7.24
CA ILE A 99 1.83 7.26 8.40
C ILE A 99 1.08 5.93 8.54
N ASP A 100 -0.26 5.99 8.65
CA ASP A 100 -1.06 4.81 8.95
C ASP A 100 -1.15 3.85 7.77
N ALA A 101 -1.22 4.34 6.53
CA ALA A 101 -1.21 3.49 5.35
C ALA A 101 0.13 2.77 5.19
N SER A 102 1.26 3.45 5.46
CA SER A 102 2.58 2.83 5.46
C SER A 102 2.71 1.75 6.54
N ASN A 103 2.23 2.04 7.75
CA ASN A 103 2.18 1.08 8.84
C ASN A 103 1.29 -0.13 8.49
N GLY A 104 0.11 0.09 7.92
CA GLY A 104 -0.85 -0.96 7.57
C GLY A 104 -0.36 -1.89 6.45
N ALA A 105 0.25 -1.33 5.40
CA ALA A 105 0.87 -2.11 4.34
C ALA A 105 2.04 -2.94 4.87
N SER A 106 2.91 -2.32 5.68
CA SER A 106 4.06 -3.01 6.29
C SER A 106 3.63 -4.10 7.27
N ASP A 107 2.60 -3.85 8.09
CA ASP A 107 2.08 -4.83 9.05
C ASP A 107 1.61 -6.10 8.35
N TYR A 108 0.83 -5.97 7.27
CA TYR A 108 0.36 -7.13 6.51
C TYR A 108 1.52 -7.84 5.81
N GLY A 109 2.38 -7.10 5.09
CA GLY A 109 3.52 -7.66 4.37
C GLY A 109 4.49 -8.40 5.30
N ASN A 110 4.83 -7.80 6.45
CA ASN A 110 5.74 -8.40 7.43
C ASN A 110 5.17 -9.67 8.05
N LYS A 111 3.87 -9.67 8.42
CA LYS A 111 3.21 -10.86 8.98
C LYS A 111 3.06 -11.97 7.95
N PHE A 112 2.81 -11.61 6.69
CA PHE A 112 2.69 -12.56 5.59
C PHE A 112 4.06 -13.12 5.17
N GLY A 113 5.13 -12.33 5.30
CA GLY A 113 6.48 -12.68 4.87
C GLY A 113 6.82 -12.20 3.46
N GLU A 114 6.21 -11.11 2.99
CA GLU A 114 6.56 -10.48 1.73
C GLU A 114 7.41 -9.21 1.96
N PRO A 115 8.63 -9.14 1.40
CA PRO A 115 9.44 -7.92 1.48
C PRO A 115 8.91 -6.83 0.53
N LEU A 116 8.79 -5.60 1.04
CA LEU A 116 8.66 -4.40 0.21
C LEU A 116 10.05 -3.94 -0.24
N ILE A 117 10.32 -3.96 -1.54
CA ILE A 117 11.67 -3.70 -2.08
C ILE A 117 11.79 -2.39 -2.86
N SER A 118 10.67 -1.75 -3.18
CA SER A 118 10.65 -0.45 -3.85
C SER A 118 9.36 0.32 -3.54
N GLY A 119 9.33 1.60 -3.91
CA GLY A 119 8.15 2.42 -3.72
C GLY A 119 8.33 3.88 -4.09
N PHE A 120 7.26 4.65 -3.95
CA PHE A 120 7.28 6.10 -4.09
C PHE A 120 6.37 6.78 -3.07
N VAL A 121 6.68 8.04 -2.77
CA VAL A 121 5.82 8.95 -2.00
C VAL A 121 5.76 10.27 -2.73
N GLN A 122 4.56 10.79 -2.94
CA GLN A 122 4.31 12.11 -3.49
C GLN A 122 3.37 12.88 -2.57
N SER A 123 3.80 14.06 -2.13
CA SER A 123 2.91 15.06 -1.53
C SER A 123 2.66 16.16 -2.57
N TYR A 124 1.40 16.47 -2.84
CA TYR A 124 1.02 17.53 -3.78
C TYR A 124 -0.27 18.21 -3.32
N GLY A 125 -0.18 19.52 -3.12
CA GLY A 125 -1.33 20.38 -2.89
C GLY A 125 -1.00 21.82 -3.26
N LEU A 126 -1.55 22.32 -4.38
CA LEU A 126 -1.33 23.70 -4.87
C LEU A 126 -2.63 24.31 -5.41
N LYS A 127 -2.65 25.64 -5.59
CA LYS A 127 -3.67 26.28 -6.43
C LYS A 127 -3.12 26.42 -7.84
N ASN A 128 -3.91 26.03 -8.84
CA ASN A 128 -3.55 26.20 -10.24
C ASN A 128 -3.72 27.67 -10.70
N GLY A 129 -3.48 27.94 -11.98
CA GLY A 129 -3.61 29.29 -12.56
C GLY A 129 -4.99 29.93 -12.43
N ASP A 130 -6.05 29.11 -12.24
CA ASP A 130 -7.42 29.57 -11.99
C ASP A 130 -7.72 29.77 -10.50
N ASN A 131 -6.70 29.72 -9.64
CA ASN A 131 -6.82 29.76 -8.18
C ASN A 131 -7.67 28.61 -7.60
N LYS A 132 -7.81 27.48 -8.32
CA LYS A 132 -8.48 26.27 -7.85
C LYS A 132 -7.49 25.34 -7.17
N ARG A 133 -7.86 24.81 -6.00
CA ARG A 133 -7.08 23.81 -5.27
C ARG A 133 -7.03 22.50 -6.06
N GLU A 134 -5.83 22.00 -6.30
CA GLU A 134 -5.53 20.67 -6.84
C GLU A 134 -4.68 19.91 -5.85
N GLU A 135 -5.15 18.75 -5.42
CA GLU A 135 -4.54 17.99 -4.34
C GLU A 135 -5.05 16.54 -4.31
N PHE A 136 -4.22 15.62 -3.81
CA PHE A 136 -4.64 14.26 -3.48
C PHE A 136 -5.41 14.22 -2.15
N VAL A 137 -6.65 14.73 -2.16
CA VAL A 137 -7.57 14.68 -1.00
C VAL A 137 -8.04 13.25 -0.74
N LYS A 138 -8.33 12.52 -1.82
CA LYS A 138 -8.43 11.07 -1.82
C LYS A 138 -7.06 10.56 -2.29
N PRO A 139 -6.34 9.78 -1.45
CA PRO A 139 -5.03 9.26 -1.81
C PRO A 139 -5.10 8.24 -2.96
#